data_AF-A0A359HA77-F1
#
_entry.id   AF-A0A359HA77-F1
#
_cell.length_a   1.000
_cell.length_b   1.000
_cell.length_c   1.000
_cell.angle_alpha   90.00
_cell.angle_beta   90.00
_cell.angle_gamma   90.00
#
_symmetry.space_group_name_H-M   'P 1'
#
loop_
_entity.id
_entity.type
_entity.pdbx_description
1 polymer ?
#
loop_
_entity_poly.entity_id
_entity_poly.type
_entity_poly.pdbx_seq_one_letter_code
_entity_poly.pdbx_strand_id
1 'polypeptide(L)'
;MTNIKLAGRLSLAYDVLSQAVNACPPELLTDSLKQMLEPAYKTKVLYRSRGSEAQKRIQEIIDLGIELISNIKFNPSIGKLHAMAVLQRFIEEQAVFNSEKKTWEAKANKDIKADSLQSAYDPDVTYR
;
A
#
# COMPACT_ATOMS: atom_id res chain seq x y z
N MET A 1 5.30 -16.25 13.14
CA MET A 1 4.88 -16.03 11.73
C MET A 1 5.91 -16.72 10.84
N THR A 2 5.51 -17.34 9.71
CA THR A 2 6.51 -17.77 8.73
C THR A 2 6.91 -16.57 7.88
N ASN A 3 8.20 -16.46 7.54
CA ASN A 3 8.72 -15.34 6.75
C ASN A 3 8.03 -15.22 5.37
N ILE A 4 7.46 -16.30 4.85
CA ILE A 4 6.80 -16.38 3.54
C ILE A 4 5.52 -15.54 3.49
N LYS A 5 4.63 -15.66 4.47
CA LYS A 5 3.36 -14.89 4.48
C LYS A 5 3.63 -13.39 4.59
N LEU A 6 4.61 -13.01 5.39
CA LEU A 6 5.01 -11.62 5.56
C LEU A 6 5.64 -11.04 4.30
N ALA A 7 6.52 -11.81 3.64
CA ALA A 7 7.11 -11.41 2.36
C ALA A 7 6.04 -11.26 1.25
N GLY A 8 5.06 -12.17 1.20
CA GLY A 8 3.93 -12.07 0.28
C GLY A 8 3.10 -10.80 0.50
N ARG A 9 2.77 -10.50 1.76
CA ARG A 9 2.07 -9.25 2.13
C ARG A 9 2.87 -8.01 1.76
N LEU A 10 4.18 -8.02 1.99
CA LEU A 10 5.05 -6.91 1.63
C LEU A 10 5.14 -6.70 0.10
N SER A 11 5.21 -7.80 -0.67
CA SER A 11 5.16 -7.75 -2.13
C SER A 11 3.84 -7.14 -2.62
N LEU A 12 2.71 -7.60 -2.08
CA LEU A 12 1.40 -7.04 -2.40
C LEU A 12 1.34 -5.54 -2.10
N ALA A 13 1.80 -5.13 -0.91
CA ALA A 13 1.83 -3.72 -0.51
C ALA A 13 2.63 -2.87 -1.50
N TYR A 14 3.81 -3.35 -1.88
CA TYR A 14 4.67 -2.67 -2.85
C TYR A 14 4.01 -2.57 -4.23
N ASP A 15 3.41 -3.65 -4.73
CA ASP A 15 2.80 -3.67 -6.05
C ASP A 15 1.58 -2.73 -6.12
N VAL A 16 0.72 -2.75 -5.09
CA VAL A 16 -0.46 -1.86 -4.98
C VAL A 16 -0.04 -0.40 -4.99
N LEU A 17 0.90 0.00 -4.11
CA LEU A 17 1.36 1.38 -4.06
C LEU A 17 2.09 1.77 -5.37
N SER A 18 2.87 0.87 -5.94
CA SER A 18 3.59 1.15 -7.20
C SER A 18 2.63 1.43 -8.35
N GLN A 19 1.54 0.66 -8.47
CA GLN A 19 0.52 0.93 -9.49
C GLN A 19 -0.15 2.29 -9.26
N ALA A 20 -0.47 2.61 -8.01
CA ALA A 20 -1.10 3.87 -7.66
C ALA A 20 -0.18 5.07 -8.00
N VAL A 21 1.09 5.02 -7.58
CA VAL A 21 2.07 6.08 -7.87
C VAL A 21 2.29 6.25 -9.37
N ASN A 22 2.41 5.15 -10.13
CA ASN A 22 2.59 5.21 -11.59
C ASN A 22 1.35 5.72 -12.34
N ALA A 23 0.16 5.61 -11.75
CA ALA A 23 -1.08 6.14 -12.32
C ALA A 23 -1.23 7.66 -12.11
N CYS A 24 -0.40 8.26 -11.24
CA CYS A 24 -0.43 9.68 -10.94
C CYS A 24 0.59 10.47 -11.77
N PRO A 25 0.25 11.71 -12.19
CA PRO A 25 1.21 12.64 -12.75
C PRO A 25 2.36 12.93 -11.77
N PRO A 26 3.63 12.97 -12.22
CA PRO A 26 4.79 13.21 -11.36
C PRO A 26 4.75 14.52 -10.57
N GLU A 27 3.99 15.52 -11.04
CA GLU A 27 3.83 16.83 -10.43
C GLU A 27 3.04 16.76 -9.11
N LEU A 28 2.23 15.71 -8.93
CA LEU A 28 1.40 15.49 -7.74
C LEU A 28 2.07 14.55 -6.71
N LEU A 29 3.23 13.99 -7.07
CA LEU A 29 3.99 13.08 -6.22
C LEU A 29 5.02 13.87 -5.40
N THR A 30 5.05 13.61 -4.11
CA THR A 30 6.12 14.07 -3.22
C THR A 30 7.42 13.34 -3.52
N ASP A 31 8.53 13.87 -3.02
CA ASP A 31 9.85 13.25 -3.20
C ASP A 31 9.90 11.84 -2.61
N SER A 32 9.20 11.60 -1.49
CA SER A 32 9.07 10.28 -0.87
C SER A 32 8.39 9.26 -1.81
N LEU A 33 7.32 9.67 -2.49
CA LEU A 33 6.61 8.82 -3.45
C LEU A 33 7.43 8.59 -4.72
N LYS A 34 8.19 9.60 -5.17
CA LYS A 34 9.09 9.47 -6.33
C LYS A 34 10.25 8.51 -6.06
N GLN A 35 10.85 8.56 -4.87
CA GLN A 35 11.92 7.63 -4.48
C GLN A 35 11.48 6.17 -4.51
N MET A 36 10.20 5.90 -4.28
CA MET A 36 9.64 4.56 -4.35
C MET A 36 9.71 3.93 -5.76
N LEU A 37 9.65 4.77 -6.80
CA LEU A 37 9.74 4.35 -8.20
C LEU A 37 11.16 3.93 -8.61
N GLU A 38 12.17 4.23 -7.79
CA GLU A 38 13.54 3.85 -8.10
C GLU A 38 13.73 2.32 -8.02
N PRO A 39 14.43 1.69 -9.00
CA PRO A 39 14.70 0.25 -8.97
C PRO A 39 15.43 -0.21 -7.69
N ALA A 40 16.27 0.66 -7.12
CA ALA A 40 16.97 0.41 -5.87
C ALA A 40 16.02 0.29 -4.67
N TYR A 41 14.90 1.02 -4.69
CA TYR A 41 13.90 1.00 -3.63
C TYR A 41 13.19 -0.35 -3.57
N LYS A 42 12.76 -0.89 -4.72
CA LYS A 42 12.18 -2.26 -4.80
C LYS A 42 13.09 -3.30 -4.17
N THR A 43 14.38 -3.24 -4.51
CA THR A 43 15.39 -4.17 -4.01
C THR A 43 15.53 -4.07 -2.48
N LYS A 44 15.62 -2.84 -1.97
CA LYS A 44 15.74 -2.55 -0.54
C LYS A 44 14.52 -3.03 0.25
N VAL A 45 13.32 -2.74 -0.26
CA VAL A 45 12.06 -3.06 0.42
C VAL A 45 11.80 -4.56 0.39
N LEU A 46 11.83 -5.20 -0.78
CA LEU A 46 11.38 -6.59 -0.92
C LEU A 46 12.41 -7.64 -0.47
N TYR A 47 13.71 -7.41 -0.69
CA TYR A 47 14.71 -8.45 -0.52
C TYR A 47 15.54 -8.35 0.76
N ARG A 48 15.62 -7.15 1.36
CA ARG A 48 16.41 -6.94 2.60
C ARG A 48 15.59 -7.00 3.88
N SER A 49 14.27 -6.89 3.79
CA SER A 49 13.40 -6.82 4.95
C SER A 49 13.06 -8.23 5.48
N ARG A 50 13.55 -8.58 6.67
CA ARG A 50 13.23 -9.86 7.35
C ARG A 50 12.55 -9.63 8.69
N GLY A 51 11.59 -10.49 9.04
CA GLY A 51 10.92 -10.46 10.34
C GLY A 51 10.31 -9.09 10.66
N SER A 52 10.71 -8.48 11.78
CA SER A 52 10.19 -7.19 12.23
C SER A 52 10.46 -6.03 11.26
N GLU A 53 11.50 -6.11 10.41
CA GLU A 53 11.76 -5.09 9.40
C GLU A 53 10.67 -5.09 8.31
N ALA A 54 10.21 -6.27 7.89
CA ALA A 54 9.15 -6.35 6.87
C ALA A 54 7.83 -5.77 7.38
N GLN A 55 7.51 -5.92 8.67
CA GLN A 55 6.34 -5.28 9.26
C GLN A 55 6.46 -3.76 9.29
N LYS A 56 7.65 -3.22 9.61
CA LYS A 56 7.92 -1.78 9.53
C LYS A 56 7.77 -1.26 8.10
N ARG A 57 8.28 -1.99 7.10
CA ARG A 57 8.10 -1.62 5.68
C ARG A 57 6.64 -1.62 5.24
N ILE A 58 5.84 -2.58 5.70
CA ILE A 58 4.40 -2.59 5.41
C ILE A 58 3.74 -1.32 5.98
N GLN A 59 4.11 -0.92 7.20
CA GLN A 59 3.63 0.33 7.78
C GLN A 59 4.07 1.54 6.95
N GLU A 60 5.36 1.63 6.57
CA GLU A 60 5.88 2.71 5.72
C GLU A 60 5.12 2.82 4.39
N ILE A 61 4.79 1.69 3.75
CA ILE A 61 4.00 1.67 2.51
C ILE A 61 2.56 2.13 2.73
N ILE A 62 1.93 1.75 3.85
CA ILE A 62 0.59 2.23 4.22
C ILE A 62 0.61 3.75 4.41
N ASP A 63 1.61 4.27 5.12
CA ASP A 63 1.76 5.70 5.37
C ASP A 63 1.92 6.48 4.05
N LEU A 64 2.76 6.00 3.14
CA LEU A 64 2.92 6.57 1.79
C LEU A 64 1.62 6.48 0.97
N GLY A 65 0.87 5.39 1.09
CA GLY A 65 -0.43 5.25 0.43
C GLY A 65 -1.46 6.27 0.92
N ILE A 66 -1.50 6.55 2.21
CA ILE A 66 -2.38 7.56 2.82
C ILE A 66 -1.97 8.98 2.39
N GLU A 67 -0.66 9.24 2.33
CA GLU A 67 -0.11 10.47 1.80
C GLU A 67 -0.56 10.69 0.35
N LEU A 68 -0.41 9.67 -0.51
CA LEU A 68 -0.84 9.72 -1.91
C LEU A 68 -2.35 10.01 -2.03
N ILE A 69 -3.19 9.27 -1.29
CA ILE A 69 -4.64 9.49 -1.28
C ILE A 69 -4.97 10.93 -0.85
N SER A 70 -4.26 11.46 0.14
CA SER A 70 -4.48 12.83 0.64
C SER A 70 -4.07 13.89 -0.39
N ASN A 71 -2.98 13.68 -1.12
CA ASN A 71 -2.49 14.61 -2.14
C ASN A 71 -3.46 14.71 -3.33
N ILE A 72 -4.09 13.60 -3.71
CA ILE A 72 -5.00 13.56 -4.87
C ILE A 72 -6.44 13.98 -4.53
N LYS A 73 -6.77 14.27 -3.26
CA LYS A 73 -8.13 14.71 -2.87
C LYS A 73 -8.62 15.92 -3.66
N PHE A 74 -7.71 16.79 -4.09
CA PHE A 74 -8.01 17.97 -4.89
C PHE A 74 -8.12 17.69 -6.39
N ASN A 75 -7.87 16.45 -6.83
CA ASN A 75 -7.99 16.03 -8.22
C ASN A 75 -8.90 14.79 -8.35
N PRO A 76 -10.23 14.99 -8.42
CA PRO A 76 -11.22 13.92 -8.44
C PRO A 76 -11.08 12.95 -9.63
N SER A 77 -10.45 13.39 -10.73
CA SER A 77 -10.22 12.53 -11.89
C SER A 77 -9.24 11.40 -11.60
N ILE A 78 -8.19 11.68 -10.80
CA ILE A 78 -7.17 10.72 -10.40
C ILE A 78 -7.74 9.75 -9.35
N GLY A 79 -8.54 10.26 -8.40
CA GLY A 79 -9.20 9.42 -7.40
C GLY A 79 -10.13 8.35 -7.98
N LYS A 80 -10.62 8.52 -9.21
CA LYS A 80 -11.46 7.54 -9.93
C LYS A 80 -10.66 6.45 -10.65
N LEU A 81 -9.33 6.52 -10.67
CA LEU A 81 -8.50 5.50 -11.31
C LEU A 81 -8.60 4.19 -10.52
N HIS A 82 -8.66 3.07 -11.24
CA HIS A 82 -8.74 1.74 -10.62
C HIS A 82 -7.59 1.49 -9.63
N ALA A 83 -6.38 1.95 -9.95
CA ALA A 83 -5.23 1.84 -9.04
C ALA A 83 -5.44 2.55 -7.68
N MET A 84 -6.20 3.65 -7.65
CA MET A 84 -6.56 4.33 -6.41
C MET A 84 -7.60 3.56 -5.60
N ALA A 85 -8.59 2.98 -6.27
CA ALA A 85 -9.58 2.13 -5.62
C ALA A 85 -8.93 0.89 -4.98
N VAL A 86 -7.98 0.25 -5.69
CA VAL A 86 -7.20 -0.89 -5.17
C VAL A 86 -6.34 -0.47 -3.97
N LEU A 87 -5.66 0.69 -4.05
CA LEU A 87 -4.89 1.23 -2.91
C LEU A 87 -5.75 1.50 -1.69
N GLN A 88 -6.91 2.12 -1.88
CA GLN A 88 -7.82 2.41 -0.78
C GLN A 88 -8.34 1.13 -0.13
N ARG A 89 -8.79 0.16 -0.93
CA ARG A 89 -9.21 -1.16 -0.45
C ARG A 89 -8.09 -1.87 0.32
N PHE A 90 -6.87 -1.85 -0.22
CA PHE A 90 -5.70 -2.41 0.45
C PHE A 90 -5.51 -1.79 1.84
N ILE A 91 -5.55 -0.46 1.98
CA ILE A 91 -5.39 0.21 3.29
C ILE A 91 -6.51 -0.20 4.25
N GLU A 92 -7.76 -0.17 3.82
CA GLU A 92 -8.92 -0.52 4.66
C GLU A 92 -8.87 -1.98 5.17
N GLU A 93 -8.43 -2.90 4.32
CA GLU A 93 -8.31 -4.31 4.66
C GLU A 93 -7.06 -4.61 5.49
N GLN A 94 -5.95 -3.91 5.25
CA GLN A 94 -4.63 -4.22 5.83
C GLN A 94 -4.23 -3.35 7.02
N ALA A 95 -4.96 -2.26 7.29
CA ALA A 95 -4.68 -1.34 8.38
C ALA A 95 -5.96 -1.04 9.18
N VAL A 96 -5.77 -0.57 10.41
CA VAL A 96 -6.83 -0.08 11.29
C VAL A 96 -6.53 1.36 11.65
N PHE A 97 -7.56 2.21 11.61
CA PHE A 97 -7.40 3.59 12.04
C PHE A 97 -7.36 3.66 13.57
N ASN A 98 -6.25 4.14 14.12
CA ASN A 98 -6.09 4.42 15.53
C ASN A 98 -6.60 5.83 15.81
N SER A 99 -7.77 5.94 16.44
CA SER A 99 -8.44 7.22 16.72
C SER A 99 -7.69 8.10 17.73
N GLU A 100 -6.94 7.50 18.65
CA GLU A 100 -6.16 8.23 19.66
C GLU A 100 -4.96 8.93 19.03
N LYS A 101 -4.22 8.22 18.18
CA LYS A 101 -3.05 8.76 17.47
C LYS A 101 -3.39 9.49 16.18
N LYS A 102 -4.62 9.31 15.67
CA LYS A 102 -5.08 9.76 14.35
C LYS A 102 -4.19 9.23 13.21
N THR A 103 -3.71 7.99 13.34
CA THR A 103 -2.84 7.32 12.38
C THR A 103 -3.41 5.97 11.99
N TRP A 104 -3.10 5.49 10.78
CA TRP A 104 -3.39 4.12 10.40
C TRP A 104 -2.26 3.20 10.85
N GLU A 105 -2.62 2.08 11.48
CA GLU A 105 -1.67 1.08 11.96
C GLU A 105 -1.87 -0.23 11.19
N ALA A 106 -0.80 -0.80 10.66
CA ALA A 106 -0.82 -2.06 9.94
C ALA A 106 -1.35 -3.18 10.86
N LYS A 107 -2.42 -3.85 10.43
CA LYS A 107 -2.99 -4.98 11.17
C LYS A 107 -1.97 -6.09 11.36
N ALA A 108 -2.10 -6.84 12.45
CA ALA A 108 -1.42 -8.11 12.57
C ALA A 108 -2.03 -9.10 11.58
N ASN A 109 -1.25 -10.08 11.11
CA ASN A 109 -1.70 -11.01 10.08
C ASN A 109 -2.96 -11.80 10.47
N LYS A 110 -3.15 -12.10 11.76
CA LYS A 110 -4.33 -12.80 12.27
C LYS A 110 -5.63 -11.98 12.12
N ASP A 111 -5.51 -10.66 11.99
CA ASP A 111 -6.63 -9.74 11.92
C ASP A 111 -6.95 -9.35 10.46
N ILE A 112 -6.19 -9.89 9.50
CA ILE A 112 -6.45 -9.76 8.06
C ILE A 112 -7.36 -10.92 7.65
N LYS A 113 -8.48 -10.60 7.01
CA LYS A 113 -9.45 -11.60 6.57
C LYS A 113 -8.89 -12.41 5.39
N ALA A 114 -9.32 -13.66 5.26
CA ALA A 114 -8.85 -14.55 4.20
C ALA A 114 -9.31 -14.10 2.80
N ASP A 115 -10.40 -13.32 2.71
CA ASP A 115 -10.98 -12.75 1.50
C ASP A 115 -10.41 -11.35 1.15
N SER A 116 -9.45 -10.86 1.93
CA SER A 116 -8.74 -9.60 1.62
C SER A 116 -8.00 -9.70 0.29
N LEU A 117 -7.69 -8.55 -0.30
CA LEU A 117 -6.95 -8.39 -1.55
C LEU A 117 -5.71 -9.27 -1.57
N GLN A 118 -5.58 -10.10 -2.61
CA GLN A 118 -4.45 -11.00 -2.80
C GLN A 118 -3.52 -10.55 -3.93
N SER A 119 -3.98 -9.64 -4.80
CA SER A 119 -3.22 -9.14 -5.96
C SER A 119 -3.51 -7.67 -6.20
N ALA A 120 -2.49 -6.90 -6.57
CA ALA A 120 -2.66 -5.52 -7.02
C ALA A 120 -3.40 -5.42 -8.37
N TYR A 121 -3.51 -6.54 -9.09
CA TYR A 121 -4.22 -6.66 -10.36
C TYR A 121 -5.58 -7.37 -10.21
N ASP A 122 -6.07 -7.58 -8.98
CA ASP A 122 -7.38 -8.19 -8.76
C ASP A 122 -8.45 -7.29 -9.40
N PRO A 123 -9.12 -7.75 -10.48
CA PRO A 123 -10.14 -6.95 -11.14
C PRO A 123 -11.24 -6.60 -10.13
N ASP A 124 -11.78 -5.40 -10.29
CA ASP A 124 -12.74 -4.78 -9.38
C ASP A 124 -13.81 -5.79 -8.90
N VAL A 125 -13.93 -5.93 -7.58
CA VAL A 125 -14.82 -6.90 -6.91
C VAL A 125 -16.26 -6.38 -6.87
N THR A 126 -16.60 -5.38 -7.69
CA THR A 126 -17.98 -4.90 -7.85
C THR A 126 -18.97 -6.01 -8.26
N TYR A 127 -18.47 -7.21 -8.60
CA TYR A 127 -19.25 -8.40 -8.92
C TYR A 127 -18.78 -9.68 -8.17
N ARG A 128 -18.52 -9.65 -6.84
CA ARG A 128 -18.54 -10.88 -6.02
C ARG A 128 -19.68 -10.88 -5.02
#